data_AF-X4QSR3-F1
#
_entry.id   AF-X4QSR3-F1
#
_cell.length_a   1.000
_cell.length_b   1.000
_cell.length_c   1.000
_cell.angle_alpha   90.00
_cell.angle_beta   90.00
_cell.angle_gamma   90.00
#
_symmetry.space_group_name_H-M   'P 1'
#
loop_
_entity.id
_entity.type
_entity.pdbx_description
1 polymer ?
#
loop_
_entity_poly.entity_id
_entity_poly.type
_entity_poly.pdbx_seq_one_letter_code
_entity_poly.pdbx_strand_id
1 'polypeptide(L)'
;MSRKLTDTRTRAHGWPSVLIYTLGVGALIFAWRAVVATTTLMSAGDYSCALTSILAALSWLVGFAGVKHNGRKMRYIAFVAWTINLAMPLIGLFANFHHTNPWFEAGATYYYLPTIGAIAALAWLMWSRPAAMAARQLEEAKK
;
A
#
# COMPACT_ATOMS: atom_id res chain seq x y z
N MET A 1 22.48 -34.05 -13.46
CA MET A 1 21.16 -34.45 -12.92
C MET A 1 20.55 -33.23 -12.22
N SER A 2 19.67 -32.48 -12.89
CA SER A 2 19.08 -31.25 -12.34
C SER A 2 18.03 -31.61 -11.29
N ARG A 3 18.31 -31.31 -10.02
CA ARG A 3 17.35 -31.49 -8.92
C ARG A 3 16.22 -30.47 -9.14
N LYS A 4 15.07 -30.94 -9.63
CA LYS A 4 13.83 -30.15 -9.62
C LYS A 4 13.56 -29.75 -8.17
N LEU A 5 13.88 -28.49 -7.84
CA LEU A 5 13.40 -27.83 -6.63
C LEU A 5 11.89 -27.70 -6.80
N THR A 6 11.14 -28.68 -6.29
CA THR A 6 9.69 -28.56 -6.17
C THR A 6 9.45 -27.38 -5.24
N ASP A 7 9.01 -26.26 -5.81
CA ASP A 7 8.64 -25.06 -5.05
C ASP A 7 7.40 -25.39 -4.22
N THR A 8 7.61 -25.67 -2.94
CA THR A 8 6.57 -25.96 -1.95
C THR A 8 6.04 -24.69 -1.27
N ARG A 9 6.33 -23.49 -1.80
CA ARG A 9 5.73 -22.25 -1.28
C ARG A 9 4.22 -22.35 -1.43
N THR A 10 3.56 -22.63 -0.31
CA THR A 10 2.12 -22.49 -0.15
C THR A 10 1.74 -21.09 -0.62
N ARG A 11 1.07 -21.01 -1.78
CA ARG A 11 0.36 -19.79 -2.18
C ARG A 11 -0.52 -19.40 -1.00
N ALA A 12 -0.53 -18.12 -0.66
CA ALA A 12 -1.46 -17.60 0.34
C ALA A 12 -2.90 -17.81 -0.16
N HIS A 13 -3.49 -18.95 0.18
CA HIS A 13 -4.92 -19.19 0.08
C HIS A 13 -5.50 -18.91 1.46
N GLY A 14 -6.46 -17.98 1.53
CA GLY A 14 -7.12 -17.60 2.78
C GLY A 14 -7.29 -16.09 2.93
N TRP A 15 -7.54 -15.67 4.18
CA TRP A 15 -7.90 -14.30 4.54
C TRP A 15 -6.92 -13.19 4.06
N PRO A 16 -5.59 -13.42 4.01
CA PRO A 16 -4.64 -12.43 3.51
C PRO A 16 -4.89 -11.97 2.07
N SER A 17 -5.44 -12.83 1.23
CA SER A 17 -5.69 -12.48 -0.18
C SER A 17 -6.74 -11.39 -0.29
N VAL A 18 -7.73 -11.36 0.60
CA VAL A 18 -8.76 -10.31 0.57
C VAL A 18 -8.16 -8.96 0.90
N LEU A 19 -7.31 -8.86 1.93
CA LEU A 19 -6.56 -7.63 2.20
C LEU A 19 -5.76 -7.18 0.96
N ILE A 20 -4.99 -8.09 0.34
CA ILE A 20 -4.18 -7.76 -0.83
C ILE A 20 -5.05 -7.28 -1.99
N TYR A 21 -6.17 -7.94 -2.27
CA TYR A 21 -7.09 -7.52 -3.33
C TYR A 21 -7.75 -6.17 -3.01
N THR A 22 -8.17 -5.93 -1.77
CA THR A 22 -8.72 -4.64 -1.33
C THR A 22 -7.71 -3.51 -1.52
N LEU A 23 -6.44 -3.71 -1.12
CA LEU A 23 -5.37 -2.74 -1.36
C LEU A 23 -5.13 -2.52 -2.85
N GLY A 24 -5.23 -3.59 -3.66
CA GLY A 24 -5.13 -3.50 -5.11
C GLY A 24 -6.26 -2.69 -5.75
N VAL A 25 -7.50 -2.89 -5.31
CA VAL A 25 -8.66 -2.09 -5.76
C VAL A 25 -8.47 -0.62 -5.38
N GLY A 26 -8.04 -0.34 -4.15
CA GLY A 26 -7.71 1.02 -3.71
C GLY A 26 -6.63 1.66 -4.59
N ALA A 27 -5.56 0.92 -4.89
CA ALA A 27 -4.49 1.41 -5.76
C ALA A 27 -4.97 1.74 -7.17
N LEU A 28 -5.87 0.93 -7.75
CA LEU A 28 -6.48 1.20 -9.05
C LEU A 28 -7.39 2.43 -9.03
N ILE A 29 -8.21 2.58 -7.99
CA ILE A 29 -9.06 3.76 -7.80
C ILE A 29 -8.20 5.02 -7.73
N PHE A 30 -7.15 5.03 -6.89
CA PHE A 30 -6.31 6.21 -6.75
C PHE A 30 -5.46 6.50 -7.99
N ALA A 31 -5.03 5.47 -8.72
CA ALA A 31 -4.38 5.65 -10.01
C ALA A 31 -5.31 6.35 -11.00
N TRP A 32 -6.55 5.88 -11.15
CA TRP A 32 -7.54 6.52 -12.01
C TRP A 32 -7.84 7.96 -11.57
N ARG A 33 -8.06 8.19 -10.27
CA ARG A 33 -8.33 9.52 -9.71
C ARG A 33 -7.16 10.48 -9.94
N ALA A 34 -5.93 10.00 -9.82
CA ALA A 34 -4.74 10.80 -10.12
C ALA A 34 -4.64 11.15 -11.60
N VAL A 35 -4.97 10.24 -12.54
CA VAL A 35 -4.98 10.55 -13.98
C VAL A 35 -5.96 11.68 -14.29
N VAL A 36 -7.20 11.58 -13.77
CA VAL A 36 -8.23 12.61 -13.97
C VAL A 36 -7.79 13.93 -13.35
N ALA A 37 -7.37 13.93 -12.08
CA ALA A 37 -6.96 15.13 -11.37
C ALA A 37 -5.72 15.79 -12.00
N THR A 38 -4.72 15.01 -12.39
CA THR A 38 -3.49 15.54 -13.00
C THR A 38 -3.80 16.21 -14.33
N THR A 39 -4.65 15.61 -15.16
CA THR A 39 -5.06 16.20 -16.44
C THR A 39 -5.72 17.56 -16.22
N THR A 40 -6.67 17.65 -15.28
CA THR A 40 -7.37 18.91 -15.00
C THR A 40 -6.46 19.96 -14.37
N LEU A 41 -5.62 19.55 -13.42
CA LEU A 41 -4.72 20.45 -12.68
C LEU A 41 -3.60 20.99 -13.56
N MET A 42 -3.03 20.17 -14.44
CA MET A 42 -2.02 20.63 -15.40
C MET A 42 -2.60 21.64 -16.38
N SER A 43 -3.83 21.43 -16.87
CA SER A 43 -4.52 22.42 -17.71
C SER A 43 -4.81 23.73 -16.98
N ALA A 44 -5.03 23.67 -15.67
CA ALA A 44 -5.26 24.84 -14.82
C ALA A 44 -3.96 25.52 -14.32
N GLY A 45 -2.78 24.96 -14.61
CA GLY A 45 -1.48 25.48 -14.15
C GLY A 45 -1.12 25.13 -12.70
N ASP A 46 -1.91 24.29 -12.02
CA ASP A 46 -1.64 23.86 -10.63
C ASP A 46 -0.74 22.62 -10.60
N TYR A 47 0.54 22.84 -10.92
CA TYR A 47 1.52 21.76 -11.05
C TYR A 47 1.87 21.08 -9.73
N SER A 48 1.77 21.76 -8.59
CA SER A 48 2.07 21.18 -7.28
C SER A 48 0.99 20.19 -6.84
N CYS A 49 -0.30 20.53 -7.00
CA CYS A 49 -1.39 19.59 -6.76
C CYS A 49 -1.37 18.43 -7.76
N ALA A 50 -0.99 18.68 -9.02
CA ALA A 50 -0.82 17.64 -10.02
C ALA A 50 0.30 16.65 -9.60
N LEU A 51 1.47 17.16 -9.23
CA LEU A 51 2.61 16.34 -8.80
C LEU A 51 2.28 15.49 -7.57
N THR A 52 1.66 16.09 -6.55
CA THR A 52 1.29 15.37 -5.32
C THR A 52 0.22 14.30 -5.59
N SER A 53 -0.68 14.51 -6.55
CA SER A 53 -1.66 13.49 -6.98
C SER A 53 -0.99 12.29 -7.66
N ILE A 54 0.01 12.53 -8.50
CA ILE A 54 0.83 11.47 -9.12
C ILE A 54 1.58 10.69 -8.04
N LEU A 55 2.27 11.39 -7.13
CA LEU A 55 3.03 10.76 -6.04
C LEU A 55 2.14 9.92 -5.13
N ALA A 56 0.94 10.38 -4.83
CA ALA A 56 -0.04 9.64 -4.05
C ALA A 56 -0.41 8.31 -4.74
N ALA A 57 -0.77 8.35 -6.03
CA ALA A 57 -1.06 7.14 -6.79
C ALA A 57 0.14 6.19 -6.88
N LEU A 58 1.33 6.71 -7.17
CA LEU A 58 2.54 5.89 -7.25
C LEU A 58 2.85 5.20 -5.91
N SER A 59 2.72 5.90 -4.79
CA SER A 59 2.95 5.32 -3.48
C SER A 59 1.97 4.16 -3.19
N TRP A 60 0.70 4.27 -3.58
CA TRP A 60 -0.28 3.19 -3.46
C TRP A 60 0.05 2.00 -4.36
N LEU A 61 0.39 2.24 -5.63
CA LEU A 61 0.76 1.20 -6.58
C LEU A 61 2.01 0.44 -6.13
N VAL A 62 3.04 1.16 -5.70
CA VAL A 62 4.30 0.60 -5.19
C VAL A 62 4.08 -0.15 -3.88
N GLY A 63 3.27 0.40 -2.97
CA GLY A 63 2.88 -0.25 -1.71
C GLY A 63 2.15 -1.58 -1.95
N PHE A 64 1.18 -1.57 -2.86
CA PHE A 64 0.44 -2.76 -3.27
C PHE A 64 1.35 -3.80 -3.93
N ALA A 65 2.17 -3.40 -4.91
CA ALA A 65 3.11 -4.31 -5.57
C ALA A 65 4.07 -4.95 -4.55
N GLY A 66 4.59 -4.14 -3.62
CA GLY A 66 5.48 -4.60 -2.56
C GLY A 66 4.82 -5.63 -1.63
N VAL A 67 3.57 -5.37 -1.20
CA VAL A 67 2.78 -6.31 -0.38
C VAL A 67 2.44 -7.59 -1.16
N LYS A 68 2.08 -7.48 -2.44
CA LYS A 68 1.71 -8.61 -3.30
C LYS A 68 2.89 -9.56 -3.55
N HIS A 69 4.08 -9.02 -3.81
CA HIS A 69 5.27 -9.84 -4.06
C HIS A 69 5.96 -10.31 -2.77
N ASN A 70 5.84 -9.56 -1.67
CA ASN A 70 6.32 -9.87 -0.31
C ASN A 70 7.77 -10.42 -0.18
N GLY A 71 8.63 -10.20 -1.19
CA GLY A 71 10.04 -10.59 -1.16
C GLY A 71 10.87 -9.67 -0.26
N ARG A 72 12.09 -10.08 0.13
CA ARG A 72 12.95 -9.33 1.08
C ARG A 72 13.10 -7.85 0.72
N LYS A 73 13.45 -7.53 -0.54
CA LYS A 73 13.59 -6.15 -1.03
C LYS A 73 12.23 -5.44 -1.15
N MET A 74 11.23 -6.15 -1.68
CA MET A 74 9.88 -5.63 -1.88
C MET A 74 9.17 -5.26 -0.58
N ARG A 75 9.50 -5.91 0.53
CA ARG A 75 8.99 -5.54 1.86
C ARG A 75 9.49 -4.19 2.34
N TYR A 76 10.76 -3.86 2.10
CA TYR A 76 11.28 -2.53 2.44
C TYR A 76 10.57 -1.45 1.62
N ILE A 77 10.43 -1.68 0.31
CA ILE A 77 9.72 -0.79 -0.60
C ILE A 77 8.27 -0.61 -0.15
N ALA A 78 7.57 -1.71 0.17
CA ALA A 78 6.20 -1.67 0.69
C ALA A 78 6.13 -0.88 2.00
N PHE A 79 7.04 -1.13 2.94
CA PHE A 79 7.03 -0.48 4.24
C PHE A 79 7.20 1.04 4.10
N VAL A 80 8.15 1.50 3.29
CA VAL A 80 8.34 2.92 2.98
C VAL A 80 7.08 3.50 2.34
N ALA A 81 6.54 2.85 1.30
CA ALA A 81 5.37 3.33 0.58
C ALA A 81 4.11 3.44 1.46
N TRP A 82 3.87 2.46 2.34
CA TRP A 82 2.74 2.51 3.28
C TRP A 82 2.99 3.49 4.43
N THR A 83 4.24 3.72 4.83
CA THR A 83 4.59 4.77 5.80
C THR A 83 4.32 6.15 5.23
N ILE A 84 4.67 6.40 3.95
CA ILE A 84 4.31 7.61 3.23
C ILE A 84 2.78 7.78 3.20
N ASN A 85 2.03 6.71 2.89
CA ASN A 85 0.57 6.74 2.88
C ASN A 85 -0.09 6.91 4.26
N LEU A 86 0.69 6.78 5.34
CA LEU A 86 0.23 7.10 6.69
C LEU A 86 0.64 8.52 7.11
N ALA A 87 1.84 8.98 6.71
CA ALA A 87 2.38 10.28 7.09
C ALA A 87 1.83 11.45 6.24
N MET A 88 1.71 11.27 4.93
CA MET A 88 1.26 12.32 4.02
C MET A 88 -0.17 12.81 4.30
N PRO A 89 -1.15 11.94 4.67
CA PRO A 89 -2.46 12.42 5.11
C PRO A 89 -2.39 13.39 6.30
N LEU A 90 -1.45 13.19 7.24
CA LEU A 90 -1.25 14.11 8.37
C LEU A 90 -0.68 15.46 7.91
N ILE A 91 0.20 15.44 6.89
CA ILE A 91 0.69 16.66 6.24
C ILE A 91 -0.47 17.39 5.53
N GLY A 92 -1.43 16.63 4.97
CA GLY A 92 -2.63 17.16 4.32
C GLY A 92 -3.60 17.90 5.26
N LEU A 93 -3.34 17.91 6.57
CA LEU A 93 -4.04 18.79 7.52
C LEU A 93 -3.54 20.25 7.44
N PHE A 94 -2.34 20.47 6.90
CA PHE A 94 -1.68 21.77 6.82
C PHE A 94 -1.27 22.16 5.40
N ALA A 95 -1.16 21.19 4.50
CA ALA A 95 -0.80 21.38 3.10
C ALA A 95 -2.02 21.31 2.18
N ASN A 96 -2.00 22.09 1.11
CA ASN A 96 -3.03 22.04 0.08
C ASN A 96 -2.82 20.82 -0.83
N PHE A 97 -3.69 19.83 -0.72
CA PHE A 97 -3.81 18.76 -1.70
C PHE A 97 -5.12 18.90 -2.45
N HIS A 98 -5.16 18.38 -3.69
CA HIS A 98 -6.42 18.33 -4.41
C HIS A 98 -7.42 17.45 -3.64
N HIS A 99 -8.70 17.86 -3.58
CA HIS A 99 -9.74 17.15 -2.82
C HIS A 99 -9.88 15.65 -3.17
N THR A 100 -9.43 15.22 -4.36
CA THR A 100 -9.46 13.82 -4.78
C THR A 100 -8.23 13.01 -4.40
N ASN A 101 -7.19 13.66 -3.88
CA ASN A 101 -5.96 13.04 -3.43
C ASN A 101 -6.25 12.22 -2.16
N PRO A 102 -5.81 10.96 -2.04
CA PRO A 102 -6.02 10.15 -0.83
C PRO A 102 -5.38 10.73 0.44
N TRP A 103 -4.47 11.71 0.30
CA TRP A 103 -3.85 12.42 1.43
C TRP A 103 -4.61 13.69 1.84
N PHE A 104 -5.65 14.09 1.10
CA PHE A 104 -6.42 15.29 1.41
C PHE A 104 -7.09 15.19 2.79
N GLU A 105 -6.84 16.17 3.66
CA GLU A 105 -7.43 16.27 5.00
C GLU A 105 -7.42 14.92 5.77
N ALA A 106 -6.25 14.32 5.95
CA ALA A 106 -6.09 13.00 6.59
C ALA A 106 -6.83 11.82 5.91
N GLY A 107 -7.29 12.00 4.67
CA GLY A 107 -8.05 11.01 3.90
C GLY A 107 -9.57 11.17 4.02
N ALA A 108 -10.07 12.34 4.46
CA ALA A 108 -11.50 12.59 4.69
C ALA A 108 -12.39 12.34 3.47
N THR A 109 -11.90 12.66 2.26
CA THR A 109 -12.62 12.42 0.99
C THR A 109 -13.11 10.97 0.83
N TYR A 110 -12.37 10.02 1.40
CA TYR A 110 -12.63 8.60 1.28
C TYR A 110 -13.00 7.97 2.64
N TYR A 111 -13.58 8.74 3.55
CA TYR A 111 -13.97 8.29 4.89
C TYR A 111 -12.81 7.61 5.65
N TYR A 112 -11.60 8.14 5.50
CA TYR A 112 -10.37 7.62 6.11
C TYR A 112 -9.96 6.19 5.68
N LEU A 113 -10.65 5.59 4.71
CA LEU A 113 -10.31 4.28 4.15
C LEU A 113 -8.87 4.19 3.64
N PRO A 114 -8.26 5.22 3.01
CA PRO A 114 -6.88 5.15 2.58
C PRO A 114 -5.92 4.97 3.77
N THR A 115 -6.14 5.73 4.84
CA THR A 115 -5.34 5.69 6.06
C THR A 115 -5.48 4.35 6.78
N ILE A 116 -6.71 3.84 6.90
CA ILE A 116 -6.98 2.51 7.47
C ILE A 116 -6.32 1.42 6.62
N GLY A 117 -6.39 1.53 5.29
CA GLY A 117 -5.72 0.61 4.37
C GLY A 117 -4.20 0.60 4.55
N ALA A 118 -3.58 1.76 4.73
CA ALA A 118 -2.16 1.87 5.00
C ALA A 118 -1.75 1.22 6.34
N ILE A 119 -2.54 1.44 7.40
CA ILE A 119 -2.33 0.80 8.71
C ILE A 119 -2.44 -0.73 8.58
N ALA A 120 -3.49 -1.22 7.91
CA ALA A 120 -3.69 -2.64 7.69
C ALA A 120 -2.54 -3.27 6.89
N ALA A 121 -2.03 -2.58 5.87
CA ALA A 121 -0.89 -3.02 5.08
C ALA A 121 0.40 -3.08 5.92
N LEU A 122 0.67 -2.08 6.76
CA LEU A 122 1.82 -2.10 7.67
C LEU A 122 1.70 -3.22 8.71
N ALA A 123 0.53 -3.41 9.31
CA ALA A 123 0.25 -4.50 10.23
C ALA A 123 0.50 -5.86 9.56
N TRP A 124 0.04 -6.03 8.32
CA TRP A 124 0.30 -7.22 7.52
C TRP A 124 1.78 -7.45 7.23
N LEU A 125 2.53 -6.39 6.87
CA LEU A 125 3.97 -6.48 6.64
C LEU A 125 4.75 -6.84 7.90
N MET A 126 4.30 -6.42 9.08
CA MET A 126 4.89 -6.83 10.36
C MET A 126 4.55 -8.27 10.70
N TRP A 127 3.28 -8.66 10.53
CA TRP A 127 2.80 -10.01 10.84
C TRP A 127 3.41 -11.08 9.93
N SER A 128 3.50 -10.80 8.63
CA SER A 128 3.96 -11.79 7.65
C SER A 128 5.48 -12.01 7.65
N ARG A 129 6.22 -11.49 8.66
CA ARG A 129 7.69 -11.59 8.70
C ARG A 129 8.11 -13.05 8.88
N PRO A 130 9.11 -13.56 8.13
CA PRO A 130 9.53 -14.95 8.24
C PRO A 130 9.93 -15.35 9.66
N ALA A 131 10.62 -14.46 10.38
CA ALA A 131 10.97 -14.66 11.79
C ALA A 131 9.74 -14.75 12.72
N ALA A 132 8.72 -13.92 12.48
CA ALA A 132 7.48 -13.94 13.25
C ALA A 132 6.61 -15.16 12.91
N MET A 133 6.69 -15.68 11.69
CA MET A 133 6.04 -16.94 11.31
C MET A 133 6.75 -18.13 11.95
N ALA A 134 8.08 -18.19 11.88
CA ALA A 134 8.88 -19.26 12.48
C ALA A 134 8.72 -19.33 14.01
N ALA A 135 8.70 -18.18 14.69
CA ALA A 135 8.48 -18.13 16.14
C ALA A 135 7.12 -18.74 16.55
N ARG A 136 6.07 -18.50 15.75
CA ARG A 136 4.73 -19.06 16.03
C ARG A 136 4.62 -20.54 15.74
N GLN A 137 5.24 -21.01 14.66
CA GLN A 137 5.32 -22.44 14.39
C GLN A 137 6.02 -23.20 15.53
N LEU A 138 7.03 -22.58 16.15
CA LEU A 138 7.70 -23.13 17.34
C LEU A 138 6.82 -23.11 18.61
N GLU A 139 5.95 -22.12 18.77
CA GLU A 139 4.98 -22.07 19.88
C GLU A 139 3.85 -23.08 19.72
N GLU A 140 3.32 -23.23 18.50
CA GLU A 140 2.28 -24.22 18.18
C GLU A 140 2.79 -25.65 18.34
N ALA A 141 4.04 -25.94 17.97
CA ALA A 141 4.65 -27.26 18.15
C ALA A 141 4.92 -27.66 19.61
N LYS A 142 4.80 -26.71 20.56
CA LYS A 142 4.94 -26.96 22.01
C LYS A 142 3.62 -27.24 22.72
N LYS A 143 2.49 -27.02 22.05
CA LYS A 143 1.14 -27.36 22.55
C LYS A 143 0.76 -28.76 22.12
#